data_AF-A0A380YHZ0-F1
#
_entry.id   AF-A0A380YHZ0-F1
#
_cell.length_a   1.000
_cell.length_b   1.000
_cell.length_c   1.000
_cell.angle_alpha   90.00
_cell.angle_beta   90.00
_cell.angle_gamma   90.00
#
_symmetry.space_group_name_H-M   'P 1'
#
loop_
_entity.id
_entity.type
_entity.pdbx_description
1 polymer ?
#
loop_
_entity_poly.entity_id
_entity_poly.type
_entity_poly.pdbx_seq_one_letter_code
_entity_poly.pdbx_strand_id
1 'polypeptide(L)'
;MGKQKVLSSKFNMSLGYIPVIISIILCEFIIQDIAIYIGTGVGLLFSIYMLQRKGSHVPPIILYCTTGMLLLLTITSFFSTDYCSEAMFPLTLEISAIIPPFVIFLNRKRFLNYHAAQTHKCCKQFFAQGAEAAIVSARVLLLFGFLHFLIILLTIFFGHPLSNTTRYVLFRIVPPSVFILSILFNQFGIYYFNKVMKHTVFIPIVTTKGDVIGKAIASEAINRKNEYINPVIRITVAAHGMLFLLPRPQCCMFEKGKTDLLMESYLLYGETLEQGCGR
;
A
#
# COMPACT_ATOMS: atom_id res chain seq x y z
N MET A 1 -11.60 13.66 -20.46
CA MET A 1 -11.63 12.44 -19.61
C MET A 1 -10.27 12.23 -18.93
N GLY A 2 -10.06 12.82 -17.75
CA GLY A 2 -8.83 12.64 -16.99
C GLY A 2 -8.64 11.17 -16.59
N LYS A 3 -7.51 10.57 -16.97
CA LYS A 3 -7.16 9.19 -16.61
C LYS A 3 -7.24 9.03 -15.08
N GLN A 4 -8.24 8.28 -14.59
CA GLN A 4 -8.28 7.82 -13.20
C GLN A 4 -6.99 7.06 -12.92
N LYS A 5 -6.22 7.53 -11.92
CA LYS A 5 -4.98 6.87 -11.51
C LYS A 5 -5.33 5.55 -10.83
N VAL A 6 -5.33 4.46 -11.61
CA VAL A 6 -5.34 3.09 -11.09
C VAL A 6 -4.03 2.88 -10.34
N LEU A 7 -4.11 2.52 -9.07
CA LEU A 7 -2.95 2.11 -8.29
C LEU A 7 -2.43 0.80 -8.88
N SER A 8 -1.24 0.82 -9.45
CA SER A 8 -0.66 -0.35 -10.11
C SER A 8 -0.28 -1.42 -9.09
N SER A 9 -0.31 -2.70 -9.49
CA SER A 9 0.28 -3.80 -8.71
C SER A 9 1.76 -3.59 -8.37
N LYS A 10 2.44 -2.67 -9.07
CA LYS A 10 3.79 -2.19 -8.73
C LYS A 10 3.92 -1.61 -7.31
N PHE A 11 2.82 -1.23 -6.67
CA PHE A 11 2.80 -0.80 -5.27
C PHE A 11 2.68 -1.95 -4.28
N ASN A 12 2.57 -3.20 -4.74
CA ASN A 12 2.58 -4.36 -3.87
C ASN A 12 4.01 -4.65 -3.38
N MET A 13 4.42 -3.96 -2.32
CA MET A 13 5.76 -4.10 -1.74
C MET A 13 6.00 -5.47 -1.11
N SER A 14 4.93 -6.21 -0.79
CA SER A 14 5.05 -7.55 -0.22
C SER A 14 5.58 -8.61 -1.20
N LEU A 15 5.66 -8.32 -2.51
CA LEU A 15 6.43 -9.14 -3.44
C LEU A 15 7.91 -9.23 -3.06
N GLY A 16 8.41 -8.29 -2.23
CA GLY A 16 9.74 -8.37 -1.64
C GLY A 16 9.97 -9.57 -0.72
N TYR A 17 8.92 -10.30 -0.31
CA TYR A 17 9.05 -11.53 0.49
C TYR A 17 9.30 -12.79 -0.35
N ILE A 18 9.23 -12.72 -1.68
CA ILE A 18 9.45 -13.87 -2.58
C ILE A 18 10.77 -14.60 -2.30
N PRO A 19 11.93 -13.91 -2.13
CA PRO A 19 13.18 -14.60 -1.80
C PRO A 19 13.10 -15.45 -0.53
N VAL A 20 12.38 -14.95 0.50
CA VAL A 20 12.20 -15.66 1.78
C VAL A 20 11.29 -16.88 1.60
N ILE A 21 10.19 -16.75 0.85
CA ILE A 21 9.30 -17.87 0.53
C ILE A 21 10.06 -18.98 -0.19
N ILE A 22 10.89 -18.60 -1.17
CA ILE A 22 11.72 -19.56 -1.93
C ILE A 22 12.69 -20.29 -0.98
N SER A 23 13.38 -19.57 -0.09
CA SER A 23 14.24 -20.22 0.91
C SER A 23 13.48 -21.19 1.80
N ILE A 24 12.32 -20.81 2.32
CA ILE A 24 11.52 -21.67 3.20
C ILE A 24 11.09 -22.95 2.46
N ILE A 25 10.57 -22.82 1.23
CA ILE A 25 10.10 -23.98 0.46
C ILE A 25 11.28 -24.89 0.08
N LEU A 26 12.41 -24.31 -0.32
CA LEU A 26 13.59 -25.09 -0.70
C LEU A 26 14.16 -25.89 0.47
N CYS A 27 14.08 -25.38 1.70
CA CYS A 27 14.51 -26.11 2.90
C CYS A 27 13.78 -27.43 3.15
N GLU A 28 12.62 -27.67 2.54
CA GLU A 28 11.97 -28.98 2.61
C GLU A 28 12.64 -30.05 1.73
N PHE A 29 13.44 -29.63 0.74
CA PHE A 29 14.05 -30.51 -0.26
C PHE A 29 15.57 -30.55 -0.22
N ILE A 30 16.21 -29.48 0.26
CA ILE A 30 17.67 -29.31 0.27
C ILE A 30 18.17 -28.83 1.64
N ILE A 31 19.49 -28.94 1.83
CA ILE A 31 20.19 -28.46 3.03
C ILE A 31 19.93 -26.95 3.22
N GLN A 32 19.72 -26.53 4.48
CA GLN A 32 19.36 -25.15 4.84
C GLN A 32 20.27 -24.10 4.21
N ASP A 33 21.58 -24.29 4.29
CA ASP A 33 22.56 -23.31 3.81
C ASP A 33 22.41 -23.06 2.31
N ILE A 34 22.20 -24.13 1.53
CA ILE A 34 21.99 -24.03 0.08
C ILE A 34 20.68 -23.28 -0.22
N ALA A 35 19.62 -23.52 0.55
CA ALA A 35 18.35 -22.80 0.38
C ALA A 35 18.46 -21.31 0.72
N ILE A 36 19.27 -20.94 1.72
CA ILE A 36 19.60 -19.54 2.01
C ILE A 36 20.39 -18.94 0.86
N TYR A 37 21.42 -19.62 0.36
CA TYR A 37 22.25 -19.11 -0.75
C TYR A 37 21.42 -18.88 -2.01
N ILE A 38 20.52 -19.80 -2.34
CA ILE A 38 19.59 -19.64 -3.47
C ILE A 38 18.65 -18.46 -3.22
N GLY A 39 18.06 -18.33 -2.03
CA GLY A 39 17.20 -17.20 -1.69
C GLY A 39 17.91 -15.86 -1.76
N THR A 40 19.12 -15.75 -1.21
CA THR A 40 19.98 -14.56 -1.31
C THR A 40 20.29 -14.23 -2.76
N GLY A 41 20.65 -15.24 -3.57
CA GLY A 41 20.86 -15.09 -5.01
C GLY A 41 19.64 -14.53 -5.73
N VAL A 42 18.46 -15.08 -5.46
CA VAL A 42 17.18 -14.59 -6.02
C VAL A 42 16.90 -13.16 -5.57
N GLY A 43 17.12 -12.83 -4.29
CA GLY A 43 16.94 -11.47 -3.76
C GLY A 43 17.87 -10.44 -4.40
N LEU A 44 19.13 -10.80 -4.61
CA LEU A 44 20.12 -9.96 -5.30
C LEU A 44 19.78 -9.78 -6.77
N LEU A 45 19.42 -10.85 -7.48
CA LEU A 45 19.00 -10.79 -8.88
C LEU A 45 17.78 -9.88 -9.06
N PHE A 46 16.75 -10.03 -8.22
CA PHE A 46 15.59 -9.13 -8.25
C PHE A 46 15.97 -7.69 -7.91
N SER A 47 16.84 -7.47 -6.92
CA SER A 47 17.30 -6.13 -6.55
C SER A 47 18.07 -5.45 -7.69
N ILE A 48 18.99 -6.17 -8.35
CA ILE A 48 19.74 -5.69 -9.51
C ILE A 48 18.80 -5.43 -10.70
N TYR A 49 17.87 -6.34 -10.98
CA TYR A 49 16.88 -6.17 -12.03
C TYR A 49 16.04 -4.90 -11.84
N MET A 50 15.66 -4.61 -10.59
CA MET A 50 14.89 -3.41 -10.25
C MET A 50 15.74 -2.13 -10.34
N LEU A 51 17.04 -2.20 -10.07
CA LEU A 51 17.98 -1.10 -10.26
C LEU A 51 18.27 -0.82 -11.75
N GLN A 52 18.36 -1.86 -12.59
CA GLN A 52 18.66 -1.74 -14.02
C GLN A 52 17.47 -1.23 -14.85
N ARG A 53 16.25 -1.32 -14.34
CA ARG A 53 15.05 -0.78 -15.00
C ARG A 53 15.11 0.75 -15.07
N LYS A 54 15.39 1.29 -16.26
CA LYS A 54 15.30 2.72 -16.55
C LYS A 54 13.86 3.22 -16.40
N GLY A 55 13.62 4.16 -15.47
CA GLY A 55 12.34 4.85 -15.31
C GLY A 55 12.06 5.35 -13.89
N SER A 56 10.98 6.12 -13.71
CA SER A 56 10.51 6.52 -12.38
C SER A 56 9.77 5.35 -11.73
N HIS A 57 10.50 4.55 -10.96
CA HIS A 57 9.95 3.40 -10.24
C HIS A 57 9.88 3.64 -8.74
N VAL A 58 8.93 2.95 -8.12
CA VAL A 58 8.76 2.97 -6.67
C VAL A 58 9.85 2.06 -6.09
N PRO A 59 10.66 2.53 -5.13
CA PRO A 59 11.73 1.70 -4.55
C PRO A 59 11.12 0.46 -3.86
N PRO A 60 11.60 -0.77 -4.14
CA PRO A 60 11.11 -1.98 -3.49
C PRO A 60 11.75 -2.14 -2.10
N ILE A 61 11.37 -1.27 -1.15
CA ILE A 61 12.00 -1.16 0.18
C ILE A 61 12.04 -2.52 0.90
N ILE A 62 10.92 -3.24 0.89
CA ILE A 62 10.80 -4.55 1.55
C ILE A 62 11.76 -5.58 0.92
N LEU A 63 11.91 -5.58 -0.41
CA LEU A 63 12.85 -6.48 -1.09
C LEU A 63 14.29 -6.24 -0.66
N TYR A 64 14.68 -4.98 -0.48
CA TYR A 64 16.03 -4.66 -0.01
C TYR A 64 16.24 -5.10 1.43
N CYS A 65 15.24 -4.94 2.30
CA CYS A 65 15.29 -5.44 3.67
C CYS A 65 15.41 -6.97 3.73
N THR A 66 14.59 -7.70 2.97
CA THR A 66 14.63 -9.18 2.95
C THR A 66 15.92 -9.71 2.33
N THR A 67 16.40 -9.07 1.26
CA THR A 67 17.69 -9.43 0.65
C THR A 67 18.85 -9.16 1.60
N GLY A 68 18.87 -8.02 2.29
CA GLY A 68 19.89 -7.70 3.29
C GLY A 68 19.88 -8.67 4.48
N MET A 69 18.70 -9.07 4.93
CA MET A 69 18.55 -10.10 5.97
C MET A 69 19.07 -11.47 5.52
N LEU A 70 18.69 -11.94 4.32
CA LEU A 70 19.18 -13.21 3.78
C LEU A 70 20.70 -13.19 3.55
N LEU A 71 21.24 -12.05 3.10
CA LEU A 71 22.69 -11.86 2.98
C LEU A 71 23.38 -11.94 4.34
N LEU A 72 22.80 -11.35 5.39
CA LEU A 72 23.35 -11.43 6.75
C LEU A 72 23.33 -12.88 7.27
N LEU A 73 22.24 -13.61 7.05
CA LEU A 73 22.14 -15.04 7.38
C LEU A 73 23.16 -15.89 6.60
N THR A 74 23.36 -15.58 5.31
CA THR A 74 24.39 -16.21 4.46
C THR A 74 25.79 -15.99 5.04
N ILE A 75 26.09 -14.78 5.51
CA ILE A 75 27.37 -14.48 6.15
C ILE A 75 27.49 -15.28 7.46
N THR A 76 26.43 -15.33 8.27
CA THR A 76 26.44 -16.08 9.53
C THR A 76 26.64 -17.58 9.32
N SER A 77 26.05 -18.19 8.30
CA SER A 77 26.22 -19.63 8.02
C SER A 77 27.66 -20.00 7.66
N PHE A 78 28.45 -19.07 7.10
CA PHE A 78 29.88 -19.30 6.87
C PHE A 78 30.70 -19.38 8.17
N PHE A 79 30.26 -18.69 9.24
CA PHE A 79 31.00 -18.63 10.51
C PHE A 79 30.48 -19.61 11.56
N SER A 80 29.24 -20.09 11.45
CA SER A 80 28.62 -20.98 12.42
C SER A 80 27.85 -22.06 11.69
N THR A 81 28.25 -23.32 11.89
CA THR A 81 27.63 -24.49 11.24
C THR A 81 26.34 -24.96 11.92
N ASP A 82 26.07 -24.54 13.16
CA ASP A 82 24.90 -24.97 13.96
C ASP A 82 24.05 -23.77 14.45
N TYR A 83 23.75 -22.81 13.58
CA TYR A 83 22.99 -21.61 13.97
C TYR A 83 21.49 -21.85 14.17
N CYS A 84 20.90 -22.91 13.60
CA CYS A 84 19.48 -23.22 13.77
C CYS A 84 19.16 -24.70 13.52
N SER A 85 18.23 -25.25 14.32
CA SER A 85 17.69 -26.60 14.07
C SER A 85 16.80 -26.65 12.83
N GLU A 86 16.85 -27.76 12.07
CA GLU A 86 16.04 -27.96 10.85
C GLU A 86 14.53 -27.89 11.08
N ALA A 87 14.07 -28.23 12.28
CA ALA A 87 12.65 -28.14 12.60
C ALA A 87 12.17 -26.69 12.79
N MET A 88 13.06 -25.77 13.19
CA MET A 88 12.70 -24.39 13.50
C MET A 88 13.12 -23.39 12.43
N PHE A 89 13.85 -23.85 11.41
CA PHE A 89 14.40 -23.00 10.38
C PHE A 89 13.36 -22.10 9.66
N PRO A 90 12.18 -22.60 9.22
CA PRO A 90 11.18 -21.75 8.61
C PRO A 90 10.64 -20.66 9.54
N LEU A 91 10.49 -20.98 10.84
CA LEU A 91 10.10 -20.02 11.87
C LEU A 91 11.19 -18.95 12.09
N THR A 92 12.47 -19.35 12.09
CA THR A 92 13.60 -18.42 12.20
C THR A 92 13.61 -17.43 11.03
N LEU A 93 13.38 -17.90 9.80
CA LEU A 93 13.23 -17.03 8.64
C LEU A 93 12.02 -16.10 8.75
N GLU A 94 10.90 -16.61 9.28
CA GLU A 94 9.72 -15.79 9.53
C GLU A 94 10.01 -14.64 10.51
N ILE A 95 10.56 -14.97 11.68
CA ILE A 95 10.94 -13.99 12.72
C ILE A 95 11.93 -12.98 12.14
N SER A 96 12.97 -13.45 11.45
CA SER A 96 14.00 -12.59 10.87
C SER A 96 13.41 -11.62 9.86
N ALA A 97 12.49 -12.09 8.99
CA ALA A 97 11.88 -11.26 7.95
C ALA A 97 10.83 -10.28 8.49
N ILE A 98 10.31 -10.52 9.69
CA ILE A 98 9.40 -9.62 10.41
C ILE A 98 10.15 -8.45 11.07
N ILE A 99 11.41 -8.62 11.47
CA ILE A 99 12.19 -7.59 12.18
C ILE A 99 12.27 -6.27 11.38
N PRO A 100 12.70 -6.23 10.10
CA PRO A 100 12.79 -4.96 9.38
C PRO A 100 11.42 -4.25 9.21
N PRO A 101 10.33 -4.94 8.79
CA PRO A 101 8.99 -4.36 8.77
C PRO A 101 8.52 -3.83 10.13
N PHE A 102 8.85 -4.51 11.23
CA PHE A 102 8.54 -4.06 12.59
C PHE A 102 9.25 -2.75 12.93
N VAL A 103 10.55 -2.64 12.64
CA VAL A 103 11.33 -1.41 12.86
C VAL A 103 10.78 -0.24 12.02
N ILE A 104 10.44 -0.49 10.76
CA ILE A 104 9.82 0.51 9.87
C ILE A 104 8.47 0.97 10.44
N PHE A 105 7.65 0.05 10.93
CA PHE A 105 6.34 0.35 11.49
C PHE A 105 6.41 1.20 12.77
N LEU A 106 7.33 0.87 13.69
CA LEU A 106 7.57 1.64 14.91
C LEU A 106 8.05 3.06 14.59
N ASN A 107 8.96 3.19 13.61
CA ASN A 107 9.54 4.47 13.21
C ASN A 107 8.77 5.17 12.08
N ARG A 108 7.54 4.77 11.77
CA ARG A 108 6.80 5.24 10.58
C ARG A 108 6.78 6.75 10.40
N LYS A 109 6.64 7.54 11.47
CA LYS A 109 6.64 9.01 11.39
C LYS A 109 7.99 9.55 10.94
N ARG A 110 9.09 9.06 11.55
CA ARG A 110 10.46 9.44 11.19
C ARG A 110 10.82 8.94 9.80
N PHE A 111 10.42 7.73 9.46
CA PHE A 111 10.63 7.11 8.15
C PHE A 111 9.94 7.88 7.03
N LEU A 112 8.65 8.22 7.22
CA LEU A 112 7.91 9.08 6.30
C LEU A 112 8.53 10.47 6.21
N ASN A 113 8.89 11.10 7.34
CA ASN A 113 9.50 12.42 7.34
C ASN A 113 10.88 12.43 6.67
N TYR A 114 11.69 11.39 6.86
CA TYR A 114 13.01 11.26 6.24
C TYR A 114 12.89 11.13 4.72
N HIS A 115 11.99 10.26 4.25
CA HIS A 115 11.73 10.09 2.82
C HIS A 115 10.98 11.29 2.22
N ALA A 116 10.19 11.99 3.02
CA ALA A 116 9.58 13.28 2.66
C ALA A 116 10.60 14.43 2.66
N ALA A 117 11.68 14.38 3.44
CA ALA A 117 12.74 15.40 3.44
C ALA A 117 13.77 15.18 2.32
N GLN A 118 13.98 13.93 1.87
CA GLN A 118 14.77 13.60 0.68
C GLN A 118 14.10 14.04 -0.65
N THR A 119 12.95 14.71 -0.60
CA THR A 119 12.16 15.18 -1.75
C THR A 119 12.81 16.28 -2.62
N HIS A 120 14.04 16.69 -2.32
CA HIS A 120 14.77 17.72 -3.08
C HIS A 120 15.36 17.23 -4.43
N LYS A 121 15.20 15.95 -4.83
CA LYS A 121 15.63 15.43 -6.14
C LYS A 121 14.44 14.99 -7.00
N CYS A 122 14.60 15.12 -8.33
CA CYS A 122 13.62 15.08 -9.44
C CYS A 122 12.53 13.96 -9.46
N CYS A 123 12.58 12.93 -8.59
CA CYS A 123 11.65 11.79 -8.55
C CYS A 123 10.73 11.79 -7.29
N LYS A 124 10.26 12.99 -6.92
CA LYS A 124 9.61 13.38 -5.65
C LYS A 124 8.42 12.52 -5.17
N GLN A 125 7.50 12.14 -6.04
CA GLN A 125 6.20 11.58 -5.62
C GLN A 125 6.24 10.04 -5.46
N PHE A 126 7.10 9.35 -6.21
CA PHE A 126 7.18 7.90 -6.20
C PHE A 126 7.86 7.35 -4.95
N PHE A 127 8.79 8.09 -4.36
CA PHE A 127 9.52 7.66 -3.18
C PHE A 127 8.66 7.69 -1.91
N ALA A 128 7.94 8.80 -1.69
CA ALA A 128 6.98 8.91 -0.60
C ALA A 128 5.84 7.88 -0.71
N GLN A 129 5.31 7.68 -1.93
CA GLN A 129 4.31 6.63 -2.18
C GLN A 129 4.85 5.21 -1.96
N GLY A 130 6.14 4.99 -2.23
CA GLY A 130 6.81 3.73 -1.93
C GLY A 130 6.96 3.47 -0.43
N ALA A 131 7.32 4.49 0.34
CA ALA A 131 7.40 4.42 1.79
C ALA A 131 6.02 4.11 2.42
N GLU A 132 4.96 4.79 1.96
CA GLU A 132 3.58 4.51 2.40
C GLU A 132 3.16 3.07 2.03
N ALA A 133 3.41 2.64 0.80
CA ALA A 133 3.09 1.29 0.34
C ALA A 133 3.86 0.21 1.14
N ALA A 134 5.11 0.49 1.51
CA ALA A 134 5.92 -0.38 2.35
C ALA A 134 5.34 -0.46 3.77
N ILE A 135 4.90 0.66 4.36
CA ILE A 135 4.25 0.67 5.69
C ILE A 135 2.94 -0.12 5.67
N VAL A 136 2.10 0.06 4.63
CA VAL A 136 0.86 -0.71 4.48
C VAL A 136 1.16 -2.21 4.38
N SER A 137 2.14 -2.57 3.54
CA SER A 137 2.54 -3.98 3.37
C SER A 137 3.14 -4.57 4.66
N ALA A 138 3.92 -3.77 5.41
CA ALA A 138 4.48 -4.16 6.70
C ALA A 138 3.38 -4.44 7.73
N ARG A 139 2.34 -3.59 7.82
CA ARG A 139 1.21 -3.81 8.73
C ARG A 139 0.51 -5.13 8.48
N VAL A 140 0.30 -5.49 7.22
CA VAL A 140 -0.35 -6.75 6.85
C VAL A 140 0.50 -7.95 7.28
N LEU A 141 1.81 -7.93 7.02
CA LEU A 141 2.71 -8.99 7.48
C LEU A 141 2.72 -9.09 9.01
N LEU A 142 2.84 -7.96 9.71
CA LEU A 142 2.87 -7.92 11.17
C LEU A 142 1.58 -8.47 11.79
N LEU A 143 0.42 -8.23 11.17
CA LEU A 143 -0.85 -8.79 11.60
C LEU A 143 -0.85 -10.32 11.49
N PHE A 144 -0.49 -10.86 10.32
CA PHE A 144 -0.48 -12.31 10.12
C PHE A 144 0.61 -13.01 10.94
N GLY A 145 1.81 -12.43 11.05
CA GLY A 145 2.87 -12.94 11.90
C GLY A 145 2.47 -12.93 13.38
N PHE A 146 1.84 -11.85 13.87
CA PHE A 146 1.31 -11.79 15.23
C PHE A 146 0.27 -12.90 15.48
N LEU A 147 -0.66 -13.11 14.56
CA LEU A 147 -1.65 -14.19 14.66
C LEU A 147 -0.98 -15.57 14.70
N HIS A 148 0.03 -15.79 13.86
CA HIS A 148 0.76 -17.05 13.84
C HIS A 148 1.51 -17.30 15.17
N PHE A 149 2.26 -16.31 15.68
CA PHE A 149 2.94 -16.44 16.97
C PHE A 149 1.97 -16.60 18.14
N LEU A 150 0.80 -15.96 18.09
CA LEU A 150 -0.25 -16.15 19.08
C LEU A 150 -0.78 -17.60 19.06
N ILE A 151 -1.00 -18.18 17.88
CA ILE A 151 -1.43 -19.58 17.74
C ILE A 151 -0.35 -20.52 18.31
N ILE A 152 0.92 -20.29 17.99
CA ILE A 152 2.03 -21.07 18.55
C ILE A 152 2.01 -20.99 20.09
N LEU A 153 1.89 -19.80 20.65
CA LEU A 153 1.87 -19.57 22.10
C LEU A 153 0.71 -20.30 22.77
N LEU A 154 -0.51 -20.17 22.23
CA LEU A 154 -1.70 -20.84 22.76
C LEU A 154 -1.57 -22.37 22.66
N THR A 155 -1.04 -22.88 21.56
CA THR A 155 -0.89 -24.33 21.37
C THR A 155 0.14 -24.92 22.33
N ILE A 156 1.24 -24.20 22.58
CA ILE A 156 2.24 -24.60 23.59
C ILE A 156 1.64 -24.55 25.01
N PHE A 157 0.87 -23.50 25.31
CA PHE A 157 0.28 -23.30 26.64
C PHE A 157 -0.82 -24.33 26.98
N PHE A 158 -1.71 -24.64 26.03
CA PHE A 158 -2.85 -25.52 26.26
C PHE A 158 -2.64 -26.98 25.83
N GLY A 159 -1.67 -27.25 24.96
CA GLY A 159 -1.56 -28.51 24.21
C GLY A 159 -0.26 -29.27 24.41
N HIS A 160 0.48 -29.05 25.51
CA HIS A 160 1.71 -29.79 25.75
C HIS A 160 1.44 -31.23 26.25
N PRO A 161 2.03 -32.27 25.62
CA PRO A 161 2.97 -32.26 24.49
C PRO A 161 2.31 -32.11 23.10
N LEU A 162 2.93 -31.33 22.22
CA LEU A 162 2.50 -31.11 20.84
C LEU A 162 2.55 -32.41 20.03
N SER A 163 1.48 -32.70 19.28
CA SER A 163 1.48 -33.81 18.32
C SER A 163 2.46 -33.56 17.17
N ASN A 164 3.03 -34.62 16.60
CA ASN A 164 3.95 -34.51 15.45
C ASN A 164 3.32 -33.77 14.26
N THR A 165 2.03 -34.00 14.00
CA THR A 165 1.29 -33.33 12.92
C THR A 165 1.12 -31.85 13.22
N THR A 166 0.75 -31.48 14.44
CA THR A 166 0.60 -30.06 14.85
C THR A 166 1.94 -29.33 14.75
N ARG A 167 3.04 -29.97 15.18
CA ARG A 167 4.39 -29.42 15.07
C ARG A 167 4.78 -29.19 13.61
N TYR A 168 4.54 -30.16 12.73
CA TYR A 168 4.83 -30.04 11.31
C TYR A 168 4.05 -28.88 10.67
N VAL A 169 2.75 -28.77 10.96
CA VAL A 169 1.91 -27.70 10.40
C VAL A 169 2.38 -26.33 10.89
N LEU A 170 2.53 -26.14 12.20
CA LEU A 170 2.88 -24.84 12.78
C LEU A 170 4.28 -24.35 12.40
N PHE A 171 5.27 -25.25 12.34
CA PHE A 171 6.65 -24.82 12.13
C PHE A 171 7.16 -24.96 10.68
N ARG A 172 6.45 -25.66 9.78
CA ARG A 172 6.85 -25.81 8.37
C ARG A 172 5.84 -25.27 7.36
N ILE A 173 4.55 -25.48 7.58
CA ILE A 173 3.50 -25.10 6.61
C ILE A 173 2.99 -23.67 6.82
N VAL A 174 2.79 -23.25 8.06
CA VAL A 174 2.26 -21.92 8.37
C VAL A 174 3.25 -20.79 8.07
N PRO A 175 4.58 -20.88 8.33
CA PRO A 175 5.53 -19.82 8.03
C PRO A 175 5.52 -19.33 6.57
N PRO A 176 5.62 -20.18 5.52
CA PRO A 176 5.51 -19.70 4.15
C PRO A 176 4.11 -19.18 3.84
N SER A 177 3.07 -19.75 4.47
CA SER A 177 1.69 -19.31 4.30
C SER A 177 1.46 -17.88 4.79
N VAL A 178 2.11 -17.44 5.88
CA VAL A 178 2.04 -16.06 6.40
C VAL A 178 2.49 -15.05 5.34
N PHE A 179 3.58 -15.34 4.62
CA PHE A 179 4.07 -14.48 3.53
C PHE A 179 3.16 -14.51 2.30
N ILE A 180 2.68 -15.69 1.90
CA ILE A 180 1.77 -15.84 0.76
C ILE A 180 0.45 -15.09 1.00
N LEU A 181 -0.16 -15.27 2.18
CA LEU A 181 -1.36 -14.56 2.61
C LEU A 181 -1.13 -13.05 2.64
N SER A 182 0.03 -12.60 3.10
CA SER A 182 0.41 -11.18 3.08
C SER A 182 0.45 -10.62 1.65
N ILE A 183 0.97 -11.38 0.68
CA ILE A 183 1.02 -10.98 -0.73
C ILE A 183 -0.38 -10.88 -1.33
N LEU A 184 -1.21 -11.90 -1.10
CA LEU A 184 -2.59 -11.93 -1.60
C LEU A 184 -3.44 -10.82 -1.00
N PHE A 185 -3.33 -10.58 0.32
CA PHE A 185 -4.10 -9.54 1.00
C PHE A 185 -3.70 -8.13 0.56
N ASN A 186 -2.40 -7.87 0.36
CA ASN A 186 -1.94 -6.59 -0.21
C ASN A 186 -2.44 -6.40 -1.64
N GLN A 187 -2.42 -7.45 -2.46
CA GLN A 187 -2.95 -7.41 -3.83
C GLN A 187 -4.46 -7.16 -3.85
N PHE A 188 -5.20 -7.81 -2.96
CA PHE A 188 -6.62 -7.58 -2.77
C PHE A 188 -6.90 -6.15 -2.30
N GLY A 189 -6.11 -5.61 -1.38
CA GLY A 189 -6.19 -4.23 -0.92
C GLY A 189 -6.04 -3.23 -2.06
N ILE A 190 -5.06 -3.44 -2.94
CA ILE A 190 -4.88 -2.61 -4.16
C ILE A 190 -6.08 -2.74 -5.10
N TYR A 191 -6.58 -3.95 -5.32
CA TYR A 191 -7.77 -4.18 -6.14
C TYR A 191 -9.01 -3.47 -5.58
N TYR A 192 -9.28 -3.64 -4.28
CA TYR A 192 -10.40 -3.01 -3.59
C TYR A 192 -10.29 -1.48 -3.63
N PHE A 193 -9.10 -0.95 -3.36
CA PHE A 193 -8.84 0.49 -3.47
C PHE A 193 -9.16 0.99 -4.88
N ASN A 194 -8.70 0.31 -5.93
CA ASN A 194 -9.02 0.68 -7.31
C ASN A 194 -10.52 0.61 -7.62
N LYS A 195 -11.23 -0.40 -7.08
CA LYS A 195 -12.68 -0.54 -7.25
C LYS A 195 -13.44 0.61 -6.59
N VAL A 196 -13.09 0.97 -5.35
CA VAL A 196 -13.69 2.12 -4.65
C VAL A 196 -13.36 3.43 -5.35
N MET A 197 -12.09 3.59 -5.76
CA MET A 197 -11.62 4.82 -6.41
C MET A 197 -12.20 5.05 -7.81
N LYS A 198 -12.71 3.99 -8.47
CA LYS A 198 -13.43 4.09 -9.74
C LYS A 198 -14.70 4.94 -9.62
N HIS A 199 -15.34 4.94 -8.45
CA HIS A 199 -16.59 5.67 -8.21
C HIS A 199 -16.39 6.99 -7.44
N THR A 200 -15.17 7.29 -6.97
CA THR A 200 -14.87 8.58 -6.34
C THR A 200 -14.64 9.67 -7.38
N VAL A 201 -15.40 10.74 -7.25
CA VAL A 201 -15.30 11.96 -8.06
C VAL A 201 -14.32 12.92 -7.38
N PHE A 202 -13.42 13.53 -8.16
CA PHE A 202 -12.47 14.52 -7.68
C PHE A 202 -12.85 15.92 -8.14
N ILE A 203 -12.78 16.89 -7.24
CA ILE A 203 -12.98 18.32 -7.51
C ILE A 203 -11.60 19.01 -7.44
N PRO A 204 -11.27 19.92 -8.38
CA PRO A 204 -10.03 20.69 -8.31
C PRO A 204 -10.08 21.70 -7.16
N ILE A 205 -8.94 21.83 -6.48
CA ILE A 205 -8.70 22.91 -5.53
C ILE A 205 -7.97 24.01 -6.29
N VAL A 206 -8.50 25.22 -6.26
CA VAL A 206 -7.97 26.36 -7.00
C VAL A 206 -7.51 27.47 -6.07
N THR A 207 -6.64 28.35 -6.57
CA THR A 207 -6.33 29.63 -5.93
C THR A 207 -7.47 30.63 -6.16
N THR A 208 -7.40 31.79 -5.49
CA THR A 208 -8.29 32.93 -5.78
C THR A 208 -8.20 33.43 -7.23
N LYS A 209 -7.10 33.13 -7.93
CA LYS A 209 -6.90 33.44 -9.36
C LYS A 209 -7.45 32.36 -10.29
N GLY A 210 -7.89 31.22 -9.77
CA GLY A 210 -8.36 30.08 -10.55
C GLY A 210 -7.28 29.05 -10.90
N ASP A 211 -6.04 29.24 -10.44
CA ASP A 211 -4.95 28.28 -10.72
C ASP A 211 -5.16 26.97 -9.94
N VAL A 212 -5.06 25.84 -10.63
CA VAL A 212 -5.25 24.52 -9.99
C VAL A 212 -4.03 24.16 -9.13
N ILE A 213 -4.23 24.11 -7.81
CA ILE A 213 -3.19 23.75 -6.83
C ILE A 213 -3.28 22.29 -6.35
N GLY A 214 -4.43 21.64 -6.56
CA GLY A 214 -4.63 20.26 -6.13
C GLY A 214 -5.99 19.69 -6.48
N LYS A 215 -6.33 18.57 -5.83
CA LYS A 215 -7.64 17.91 -5.96
C LYS A 215 -8.09 17.33 -4.62
N ALA A 216 -9.39 17.38 -4.37
CA ALA A 216 -10.05 16.77 -3.23
C ALA A 216 -11.12 15.79 -3.69
N ILE A 217 -11.49 14.83 -2.84
CA ILE A 217 -12.66 13.98 -3.07
C ILE A 217 -13.91 14.85 -2.91
N ALA A 218 -14.87 14.75 -3.84
CA ALA A 218 -16.05 15.60 -3.87
C ALA A 218 -16.82 15.61 -2.53
N SER A 219 -17.03 14.43 -1.93
CA SER A 219 -17.72 14.30 -0.64
C SER A 219 -16.96 14.99 0.51
N GLU A 220 -15.63 14.98 0.47
CA GLU A 220 -14.81 15.62 1.51
C GLU A 220 -14.76 17.14 1.31
N ALA A 221 -14.62 17.61 0.07
CA ALA A 221 -14.63 19.04 -0.26
C ALA A 221 -15.96 19.71 0.14
N ILE A 222 -17.09 19.01 -0.01
CA ILE A 222 -18.41 19.51 0.40
C ILE A 222 -18.52 19.62 1.94
N ASN A 223 -17.87 18.70 2.67
CA ASN A 223 -17.93 18.67 4.13
C ASN A 223 -16.97 19.67 4.81
N ARG A 224 -15.86 20.01 4.16
CA ARG A 224 -14.85 20.93 4.69
C ARG A 224 -15.07 22.36 4.21
N LYS A 225 -16.07 23.04 4.78
CA LYS A 225 -16.38 24.44 4.46
C LYS A 225 -15.18 25.35 4.75
N ASN A 226 -14.85 26.22 3.80
CA ASN A 226 -13.82 27.27 3.87
C ASN A 226 -12.35 26.79 3.93
N GLU A 227 -12.08 25.49 3.85
CA GLU A 227 -10.70 25.00 3.83
C GLU A 227 -10.09 25.05 2.42
N TYR A 228 -10.95 24.97 1.39
CA TYR A 228 -10.56 24.93 -0.01
C TYR A 228 -11.47 25.82 -0.86
N ILE A 229 -10.93 26.38 -1.95
CA ILE A 229 -11.70 27.04 -3.00
C ILE A 229 -11.87 26.02 -4.13
N ASN A 230 -13.12 25.80 -4.54
CA ASN A 230 -13.49 24.87 -5.59
C ASN A 230 -14.35 25.57 -6.66
N PRO A 231 -14.08 25.35 -7.96
CA PRO A 231 -14.85 25.95 -9.03
C PRO A 231 -16.23 25.28 -9.14
N VAL A 232 -17.24 26.14 -9.29
CA VAL A 232 -18.64 25.76 -9.47
C VAL A 232 -19.14 26.38 -10.77
N ILE A 233 -19.80 25.57 -11.59
CA ILE A 233 -20.51 26.01 -12.78
C ILE A 233 -21.96 26.27 -12.36
N ARG A 234 -22.45 27.46 -12.72
CA ARG A 234 -23.85 27.86 -12.56
C ARG A 234 -24.36 28.28 -13.92
N ILE A 235 -25.44 27.65 -14.37
CA ILE A 235 -26.07 27.97 -15.66
C ILE A 235 -27.43 28.61 -15.37
N THR A 236 -27.57 29.80 -15.94
CA THR A 236 -28.76 30.62 -15.83
C THR A 236 -29.55 30.50 -17.13
N VAL A 237 -30.83 30.14 -17.03
CA VAL A 237 -31.72 30.09 -18.19
C VAL A 237 -32.68 31.27 -18.12
N ALA A 238 -32.72 32.05 -19.19
CA ALA A 238 -33.65 33.15 -19.35
C ALA A 238 -34.41 33.00 -20.67
N ALA A 239 -35.72 33.23 -20.62
CA ALA A 239 -36.57 33.26 -21.81
C ALA A 239 -37.67 34.31 -21.63
N HIS A 240 -37.99 35.05 -22.69
CA HIS A 240 -39.03 36.09 -22.70
C HIS A 240 -38.88 37.13 -21.58
N GLY A 241 -37.63 37.52 -21.26
CA GLY A 241 -37.35 38.48 -20.19
C GLY A 241 -37.52 37.94 -18.76
N MET A 242 -37.80 36.64 -18.60
CA MET A 242 -37.93 35.98 -17.30
C MET A 242 -36.73 35.09 -16.99
N LEU A 243 -36.33 35.08 -15.72
CA LEU A 243 -35.27 34.23 -15.17
C LEU A 243 -35.88 32.99 -14.54
N PHE A 244 -35.41 31.80 -14.90
CA PHE A 244 -35.91 30.57 -14.32
C PHE A 244 -35.10 30.16 -13.09
N LEU A 245 -35.79 30.00 -11.96
CA LEU A 245 -35.22 29.63 -10.67
C LEU A 245 -35.92 28.38 -10.12
N LEU A 246 -35.22 27.58 -9.33
CA LEU A 246 -35.73 26.38 -8.70
C LEU A 246 -35.40 26.38 -7.19
N PRO A 247 -36.32 25.98 -6.29
CA PRO A 247 -35.95 25.68 -4.92
C PRO A 247 -34.99 24.49 -4.86
N ARG A 248 -33.90 24.61 -4.11
CA ARG A 248 -32.92 23.52 -3.96
C ARG A 248 -33.53 22.31 -3.27
N PRO A 249 -33.22 21.08 -3.74
CA PRO A 249 -33.69 19.85 -3.12
C PRO A 249 -33.40 19.78 -1.61
N GLN A 250 -34.32 19.22 -0.84
CA GLN A 250 -34.16 19.02 0.63
C GLN A 250 -32.96 18.12 0.98
N CYS A 251 -32.52 17.28 0.04
CA CYS A 251 -31.36 16.41 0.17
C CYS A 251 -30.01 17.12 -0.07
N CYS A 252 -29.99 18.37 -0.53
CA CYS A 252 -28.74 19.11 -0.76
C CYS A 252 -28.02 19.44 0.55
N MET A 253 -26.70 19.26 0.62
CA MET A 253 -25.92 19.59 1.83
C MET A 253 -25.79 21.10 2.10
N PHE A 254 -26.03 21.93 1.09
CA PHE A 254 -25.86 23.38 1.13
C PHE A 254 -27.16 24.10 0.75
N GLU A 255 -27.54 25.10 1.53
CA GLU A 255 -28.70 26.00 1.29
C GLU A 255 -30.02 25.33 0.88
N LYS A 256 -30.38 24.26 1.61
CA LYS A 256 -31.64 23.51 1.45
C LYS A 256 -32.86 24.41 1.37
N GLY A 257 -33.72 24.18 0.38
CA GLY A 257 -35.01 24.87 0.25
C GLY A 257 -34.94 26.33 -0.18
N LYS A 258 -33.74 26.91 -0.36
CA LYS A 258 -33.62 28.26 -0.93
C LYS A 258 -33.85 28.23 -2.44
N THR A 259 -34.44 29.29 -2.96
CA THR A 259 -34.57 29.55 -4.40
C THR A 259 -33.19 29.85 -4.98
N ASP A 260 -32.77 29.07 -5.97
CA ASP A 260 -31.47 29.19 -6.63
C ASP A 260 -31.62 29.01 -8.16
N LEU A 261 -30.52 29.13 -8.88
CA LEU A 261 -30.47 28.89 -10.33
C LEU A 261 -30.79 27.42 -10.67
N LEU A 262 -31.34 27.21 -11.86
CA LEU A 262 -31.78 25.90 -12.37
C LEU A 262 -30.70 24.82 -12.32
N MET A 263 -29.47 25.17 -12.69
CA MET A 263 -28.39 24.20 -12.84
C MET A 263 -27.13 24.70 -12.14
N GLU A 264 -26.69 23.91 -11.18
CA GLU A 264 -25.42 24.10 -10.49
C GLU A 264 -24.67 22.76 -10.44
N SER A 265 -23.38 22.79 -10.78
CA SER A 265 -22.53 21.62 -10.63
C SER A 265 -21.09 21.99 -10.36
N TYR A 266 -20.39 21.14 -9.61
CA TYR A 266 -18.94 21.27 -9.46
C TYR A 266 -18.25 20.90 -10.77
N LEU A 267 -17.24 21.69 -11.15
CA LEU A 267 -16.35 21.30 -12.24
C LEU A 267 -15.44 20.17 -11.75
N LEU A 268 -15.37 19.06 -12.51
CA LEU A 268 -14.57 17.91 -12.09
C LEU A 268 -13.09 18.09 -12.44
N TYR A 269 -12.21 17.43 -11.69
CA TYR A 269 -10.77 17.56 -11.89
C TYR A 269 -10.36 17.02 -13.26
N GLY A 270 -9.80 17.89 -14.12
CA GLY A 270 -9.38 17.55 -15.48
C GLY A 270 -10.50 17.56 -16.52
N GLU A 271 -11.66 18.10 -16.16
CA GLU A 271 -12.76 18.46 -17.06
C GLU A 271 -12.55 19.90 -17.58
N THR A 272 -12.93 20.17 -18.83
CA THR A 272 -12.99 21.56 -19.35
C THR A 272 -14.32 22.20 -18.97
N LEU A 273 -14.42 23.53 -19.08
CA LEU A 273 -15.68 24.22 -18.80
C LEU A 273 -16.81 23.75 -19.73
N GLU A 274 -16.50 23.51 -21.01
CA GLU A 274 -17.48 23.00 -21.99
C GLU A 274 -17.97 21.61 -21.62
N GLN A 275 -17.06 20.73 -21.16
CA GLN A 275 -17.42 19.40 -20.70
C GLN A 275 -18.29 19.44 -19.44
N GLY A 276 -17.95 20.31 -18.49
CA GLY A 276 -18.72 20.50 -17.26
C GLY A 276 -20.10 21.11 -17.50
N CYS A 277 -20.24 22.00 -18.47
CA CYS A 277 -21.53 22.58 -18.87
C CYS A 277 -22.43 21.59 -19.61
N GLY A 278 -21.86 20.61 -20.32
CA GLY A 278 -22.63 19.61 -21.08
C GLY A 278 -23.14 18.43 -20.27
N ARG A 279 -22.76 18.33 -18.98
CA ARG A 279 -23.14 17.25 -18.06
C ARG A 279 -24.40 17.59 -17.26
#